data_AF-A0A934C6G8-F1
#
_entry.id   AF-A0A934C6G8-F1
#
_cell.length_a   1.000
_cell.length_b   1.000
_cell.length_c   1.000
_cell.angle_alpha   90.00
_cell.angle_beta   90.00
_cell.angle_gamma   90.00
#
_symmetry.space_group_name_H-M   'P 1'
#
loop_
_entity.id
_entity.type
_entity.pdbx_description
1 polymer ?
#
loop_
_entity_poly.entity_id
_entity_poly.type
_entity_poly.pdbx_seq_one_letter_code
_entity_poly.pdbx_strand_id
1 'polypeptide(L)'
;MPHLLLKDLPRYECLLEASREFPDLDPSATEVLLHLLRAGDEAFRVLDAQLAEHELSQGRFGVLMALWGNCHRRDEREDCWLTPADLADRTGVTRATITGLLDSLERTGLVERRPHHVDLR
;
A
#
# COMPACT_ATOMS: atom_id res chain seq x y z
N MET A 1 -2.19 -4.40 9.40
CA MET A 1 -2.94 -3.86 10.55
C MET A 1 -4.27 -3.40 9.99
N PRO A 2 -5.41 -3.89 10.50
CA PRO A 2 -6.70 -3.41 10.02
C PRO A 2 -6.83 -1.91 10.28
N HIS A 3 -7.33 -1.18 9.29
CA HIS A 3 -7.65 0.24 9.38
C HIS A 3 -8.82 0.47 10.35
N LEU A 4 -9.72 -0.51 10.47
CA LEU A 4 -10.84 -0.49 11.40
C LEU A 4 -10.69 -1.57 12.48
N LEU A 5 -10.60 -1.14 13.74
CA LEU A 5 -10.46 -2.04 14.89
C LEU A 5 -11.81 -2.58 15.41
N LEU A 6 -12.93 -2.19 14.80
CA LEU A 6 -14.26 -2.67 15.15
C LEU A 6 -14.53 -4.02 14.49
N LYS A 7 -15.02 -4.99 15.26
CA LYS A 7 -15.47 -6.29 14.71
C LYS A 7 -16.77 -6.17 13.95
N ASP A 8 -17.69 -5.34 14.44
CA ASP A 8 -18.99 -5.06 13.83
C ASP A 8 -19.21 -3.55 13.76
N LEU A 9 -19.93 -3.09 12.73
CA LEU A 9 -20.28 -1.68 12.62
C LEU A 9 -21.47 -1.37 13.52
N PRO A 10 -21.49 -0.22 14.21
CA PRO A 10 -22.67 0.22 14.94
C PRO A 10 -23.84 0.40 13.98
N ARG A 11 -25.06 0.15 14.45
CA ARG A 11 -26.25 0.52 13.69
C ARG A 11 -26.33 2.04 13.58
N TYR A 12 -26.98 2.52 12.51
CA TYR A 12 -27.19 3.95 12.30
C TYR A 12 -27.88 4.65 13.49
N GLU A 13 -28.79 3.97 14.19
CA GLU A 13 -29.45 4.54 15.38
C GLU A 13 -28.46 4.91 16.48
N CYS A 14 -27.38 4.13 16.66
CA CYS A 14 -26.35 4.44 17.64
C CYS A 14 -25.59 5.72 17.28
N LEU A 15 -25.40 5.99 15.98
CA LEU A 15 -24.76 7.22 15.50
C LEU A 15 -25.69 8.43 15.70
N LEU A 16 -27.00 8.27 15.50
CA LEU A 16 -28.00 9.30 15.81
C LEU A 16 -28.09 9.63 17.30
N GLU A 17 -27.93 8.63 18.16
CA GLU A 17 -27.86 8.85 19.60
C GLU A 17 -26.56 9.55 19.98
N ALA A 18 -25.43 9.12 19.41
CA ALA A 18 -24.13 9.74 19.64
C ALA A 18 -24.11 11.22 19.22
N SER A 19 -24.78 11.61 18.13
CA SER A 19 -24.81 13.03 17.70
C SER A 19 -25.55 13.95 18.69
N ARG A 20 -26.31 13.41 19.64
CA ARG A 20 -26.93 14.21 20.71
C ARG A 20 -25.92 14.59 21.80
N GLU A 21 -24.92 13.74 22.02
CA GLU A 21 -23.85 13.96 23.00
C GLU A 21 -22.65 14.67 22.35
N PHE A 22 -22.41 14.42 21.05
CA PHE A 22 -21.32 14.99 20.26
C PHE A 22 -21.91 15.81 19.09
N PRO A 23 -22.18 17.11 19.27
CA PRO A 23 -22.88 17.93 18.26
C PRO A 23 -22.16 18.06 16.91
N ASP A 24 -20.84 17.88 16.88
CA ASP A 24 -20.03 17.92 15.66
C ASP A 24 -20.02 16.59 14.88
N LEU A 25 -20.62 15.54 15.44
CA LEU A 25 -20.74 14.24 14.77
C LEU A 25 -21.86 14.28 13.74
N ASP A 26 -21.51 14.08 12.46
CA ASP A 26 -22.46 13.78 11.40
C ASP A 26 -22.67 12.25 11.32
N PRO A 27 -23.86 11.73 11.65
CA PRO A 27 -24.13 10.29 11.63
C PRO A 27 -23.98 9.67 10.24
N SER A 28 -24.43 10.37 9.19
CA SER A 28 -24.39 9.87 7.82
C SER A 28 -22.96 9.82 7.30
N ALA A 29 -22.17 10.87 7.54
CA ALA A 29 -20.77 10.89 7.14
C ALA A 29 -19.96 9.82 7.89
N THR A 30 -20.25 9.64 9.18
CA THR A 30 -19.61 8.62 10.02
C THR A 30 -19.93 7.21 9.53
N GLU A 31 -21.20 6.92 9.23
CA GLU A 31 -21.62 5.62 8.68
C GLU A 31 -20.87 5.28 7.40
N VAL A 32 -20.81 6.21 6.44
CA VAL A 32 -20.10 6.02 5.17
C VAL A 32 -18.61 5.76 5.41
N LEU A 33 -17.96 6.54 6.27
CA LEU A 33 -16.55 6.35 6.61
C LEU A 33 -16.31 4.95 7.19
N LEU A 34 -17.14 4.52 8.15
CA LEU A 34 -17.02 3.21 8.78
C LEU A 34 -17.19 2.06 7.79
N HIS A 35 -18.17 2.16 6.89
CA HIS A 35 -18.36 1.19 5.83
C HIS A 35 -17.20 1.17 4.82
N LEU A 36 -16.67 2.34 4.46
CA LEU A 36 -15.52 2.45 3.56
C LEU A 36 -14.27 1.80 4.17
N LEU A 37 -13.98 2.07 5.44
CA LEU A 37 -12.85 1.45 6.15
C LEU A 37 -13.02 -0.07 6.25
N ARG A 38 -14.23 -0.55 6.56
CA ARG A 38 -14.53 -1.99 6.59
C ARG A 38 -14.33 -2.66 5.22
N ALA A 39 -14.83 -2.04 4.17
CA ALA A 39 -14.67 -2.54 2.81
C ALA A 39 -13.20 -2.57 2.40
N GLY A 40 -12.45 -1.52 2.76
CA GLY A 40 -11.00 -1.46 2.59
C GLY A 40 -10.29 -2.62 3.28
N ASP A 41 -10.55 -2.85 4.57
CA ASP A 41 -9.93 -3.95 5.33
C ASP A 41 -10.19 -5.32 4.70
N GLU A 42 -11.42 -5.57 4.25
CA GLU A 42 -11.77 -6.84 3.62
C GLU A 42 -11.11 -7.00 2.24
N ALA A 43 -11.06 -5.93 1.44
CA ALA A 43 -10.36 -5.92 0.16
C ALA A 43 -8.85 -6.18 0.35
N PHE A 44 -8.22 -5.53 1.33
CA PHE A 44 -6.81 -5.76 1.68
C PHE A 44 -6.59 -7.19 2.17
N ARG A 45 -7.49 -7.75 2.97
CA ARG A 45 -7.38 -9.15 3.44
C ARG A 45 -7.39 -10.14 2.29
N VAL A 46 -8.27 -9.95 1.30
CA VAL A 46 -8.33 -10.78 0.10
C VAL A 46 -7.06 -10.62 -0.74
N LEU A 47 -6.59 -9.39 -0.94
CA LEU A 47 -5.37 -9.12 -1.68
C LEU A 47 -4.14 -9.72 -1.00
N ASP A 48 -4.02 -9.60 0.32
CA ASP A 48 -2.93 -10.18 1.11
C ASP A 48 -2.89 -11.71 0.97
N ALA A 49 -4.06 -12.37 1.02
CA ALA A 49 -4.14 -13.82 0.82
C ALA A 49 -3.66 -14.22 -0.59
N GLN A 50 -4.09 -13.50 -1.62
CA GLN A 50 -3.69 -13.75 -3.01
C GLN A 50 -2.20 -13.49 -3.23
N LEU A 51 -1.63 -12.42 -2.67
CA LEU A 51 -0.19 -12.17 -2.76
C LEU A 51 0.63 -13.23 -2.01
N ALA A 52 0.14 -13.71 -0.88
CA ALA A 52 0.82 -14.74 -0.09
C ALA A 52 0.94 -16.08 -0.84
N GLU A 53 -0.03 -16.42 -1.70
CA GLU A 53 0.06 -17.58 -2.62
C GLU A 53 1.26 -17.48 -3.58
N HIS A 54 1.77 -16.26 -3.81
CA HIS A 54 2.95 -15.97 -4.62
C HIS A 54 4.18 -15.54 -3.81
N GLU A 55 4.18 -15.78 -2.49
CA GLU A 55 5.25 -15.37 -1.56
C GLU A 55 5.53 -13.85 -1.55
N LEU A 56 4.52 -13.06 -1.92
CA LEU A 56 4.59 -11.61 -1.96
C LEU A 56 3.88 -10.98 -0.75
N SER A 57 4.39 -9.81 -0.35
CA SER A 57 3.68 -8.89 0.54
C SER A 57 3.23 -7.66 -0.24
N GLN A 58 2.31 -6.87 0.30
CA GLN A 58 1.88 -5.60 -0.29
C GLN A 58 3.05 -4.69 -0.64
N GLY A 59 4.03 -4.55 0.26
CA GLY A 59 5.21 -3.72 0.03
C GLY A 59 6.04 -4.21 -1.15
N ARG A 60 6.27 -5.53 -1.23
CA ARG A 60 6.99 -6.15 -2.35
C ARG A 60 6.23 -5.97 -3.67
N PHE A 61 4.92 -6.21 -3.64
CA PHE A 61 4.04 -6.02 -4.79
C PHE A 61 4.04 -4.56 -5.26
N GLY A 62 3.97 -3.60 -4.34
CA GLY A 62 4.05 -2.17 -4.65
C GLY A 62 5.35 -1.78 -5.36
N VAL A 63 6.50 -2.32 -4.92
CA VAL A 63 7.79 -2.12 -5.60
C VAL A 63 7.75 -2.67 -7.03
N LEU A 64 7.25 -3.89 -7.23
CA LEU A 64 7.12 -4.50 -8.55
C LEU A 64 6.20 -3.69 -9.46
N MET A 65 5.07 -3.20 -8.95
CA MET A 65 4.15 -2.35 -9.71
C MET A 65 4.75 -0.98 -10.06
N ALA A 66 5.58 -0.41 -9.17
CA ALA A 66 6.28 0.84 -9.46
C ALA A 66 7.31 0.67 -10.59
N LEU A 67 8.08 -0.41 -10.57
CA LEU A 67 9.02 -0.77 -11.64
C LEU A 67 8.29 -1.07 -12.96
N TRP A 68 7.27 -1.93 -12.90
CA TRP A 68 6.47 -2.31 -14.06
C TRP A 68 5.80 -1.08 -14.69
N GLY A 69 5.15 -0.24 -13.88
CA GLY A 69 4.52 0.99 -14.35
C GLY A 69 5.51 1.98 -14.95
N ASN A 70 6.75 2.06 -14.45
CA ASN A 70 7.79 2.91 -15.02
C ASN A 70 8.20 2.44 -16.43
N CYS A 71 8.38 1.13 -16.62
CA CYS A 71 8.71 0.55 -17.92
C CYS A 71 7.63 0.79 -19.00
N HIS A 72 6.37 0.97 -18.60
CA HIS A 72 5.24 1.11 -19.53
C HIS A 72 4.84 2.56 -19.80
N ARG A 73 5.51 3.57 -19.20
CA ARG A 73 5.04 4.97 -19.21
C ARG A 73 5.77 5.90 -20.18
N ARG A 74 6.74 5.45 -20.98
CA ARG A 74 7.41 6.32 -21.96
C ARG A 74 7.62 5.62 -23.30
N ASP A 75 7.40 6.40 -24.36
CA ASP A 75 7.96 6.15 -25.68
C ASP A 75 9.41 5.68 -25.53
N GLU A 76 9.67 4.51 -26.07
CA GLU A 76 10.95 3.88 -26.39
C GLU A 76 12.22 4.52 -25.77
N ARG A 77 12.91 3.72 -24.93
CA ARG A 77 14.36 3.80 -24.63
C ARG A 77 14.83 4.74 -23.52
N GLU A 78 14.01 5.01 -22.51
CA GLU A 78 14.57 5.41 -21.22
C GLU A 78 14.63 4.21 -20.27
N ASP A 79 15.74 4.16 -19.57
CA ASP A 79 16.16 3.09 -18.68
C ASP A 79 15.08 2.79 -17.63
N CYS A 80 14.55 1.56 -17.62
CA CYS A 80 13.48 1.06 -16.74
C CYS A 80 13.80 1.11 -15.22
N TRP A 81 14.98 1.59 -14.87
CA TRP A 81 15.55 1.53 -13.53
C TRP A 81 14.98 2.64 -12.65
N LEU A 82 14.80 2.33 -11.37
CA LEU A 82 14.43 3.30 -10.34
C LEU A 82 15.40 3.20 -9.20
N THR A 83 15.78 4.35 -8.63
CA THR A 83 16.60 4.36 -7.42
C THR A 83 15.75 3.92 -6.21
N PRO A 84 16.36 3.47 -5.10
CA PRO A 84 15.63 3.18 -3.87
C PRO A 84 14.83 4.40 -3.36
N ALA A 85 15.33 5.62 -3.59
CA ALA A 85 14.61 6.85 -3.25
C ALA A 85 13.36 7.02 -4.11
N ASP A 86 13.46 6.83 -5.43
CA ASP A 86 12.30 6.89 -6.33
C ASP A 86 11.25 5.84 -5.97
N LEU A 87 11.69 4.63 -5.62
CA LEU A 87 10.79 3.56 -5.22
C LEU A 87 10.06 3.89 -3.92
N ALA A 88 10.75 4.45 -2.92
CA ALA A 88 10.12 4.91 -1.69
C ALA A 88 9.13 6.06 -1.95
N ASP A 89 9.44 6.99 -2.84
CA ASP A 89 8.56 8.13 -3.14
C ASP A 89 7.33 7.69 -3.98
N ARG A 90 7.44 6.61 -4.76
CA ARG A 90 6.36 6.03 -5.58
C ARG A 90 5.54 4.95 -4.88
N THR A 91 5.98 4.49 -3.71
CA THR A 91 5.30 3.47 -2.93
C THR A 91 4.86 4.05 -1.59
N GLY A 92 3.89 3.43 -0.93
CA GLY A 92 3.43 3.88 0.40
C GLY A 92 4.38 3.50 1.55
N VAL A 93 5.63 3.13 1.28
CA VAL A 93 6.58 2.64 2.29
C VAL A 93 7.73 3.61 2.52
N THR A 94 8.32 3.55 3.71
CA THR A 94 9.44 4.44 4.05
C THR A 94 10.73 4.04 3.34
N ARG A 95 11.68 4.98 3.21
CA ARG A 95 13.04 4.71 2.75
C ARG A 95 13.79 3.69 3.61
N ALA A 96 13.50 3.62 4.91
CA ALA A 96 14.09 2.59 5.78
C ALA A 96 13.56 1.18 5.43
N THR A 97 12.31 1.09 4.97
CA THR A 97 11.67 -0.17 4.59
C THR A 97 12.07 -0.64 3.19
N ILE A 98 12.34 0.29 2.26
CA ILE A 98 12.59 -0.05 0.85
C ILE A 98 13.79 -0.98 0.66
N THR A 99 14.87 -0.78 1.43
CA THR A 99 16.09 -1.60 1.34
C THR A 99 15.78 -3.05 1.65
N GLY A 100 15.07 -3.33 2.75
CA GLY A 100 14.71 -4.70 3.13
C GLY A 100 13.72 -5.36 2.17
N LEU A 101 12.82 -4.59 1.56
CA LEU A 101 11.93 -5.10 0.51
C LEU A 101 12.73 -5.51 -0.73
N LEU A 102 13.64 -4.65 -1.17
CA LEU A 102 14.52 -4.92 -2.30
C LEU A 102 15.48 -6.08 -2.05
N ASP A 103 16.10 -6.18 -0.87
CA ASP A 103 16.96 -7.32 -0.48
C ASP A 103 16.19 -8.64 -0.59
N SER A 104 14.93 -8.62 -0.16
CA SER A 104 14.09 -9.79 -0.21
C SER A 104 13.64 -10.13 -1.62
N LEU A 105 13.30 -9.13 -2.44
CA LEU A 105 12.88 -9.33 -3.83
C LEU A 105 14.04 -9.83 -4.71
N GLU A 106 15.24 -9.32 -4.47
CA GLU A 106 16.47 -9.72 -5.17
C GLU A 106 16.81 -11.17 -4.85
N ARG A 107 16.72 -11.56 -3.57
CA ARG A 107 16.91 -12.95 -3.14
C ARG A 107 15.90 -13.93 -3.76
N THR A 108 14.68 -13.48 -4.05
CA THR A 108 13.67 -14.27 -4.78
C THR A 108 13.79 -14.16 -6.30
N GLY A 109 14.77 -13.42 -6.83
CA GLY A 109 15.01 -13.30 -8.27
C GLY A 109 13.99 -12.44 -9.02
N LEU A 110 13.18 -11.64 -8.32
CA LEU A 110 12.13 -10.81 -8.93
C LEU A 110 12.62 -9.41 -9.33
N VAL A 111 13.75 -8.97 -8.77
CA VAL A 111 14.42 -7.71 -9.13
C VAL A 111 15.92 -7.91 -9.21
N GLU A 112 16.60 -7.06 -9.97
CA GLU A 112 18.06 -6.98 -10.06
C GLU A 112 18.49 -5.57 -9.66
N ARG A 113 19.52 -5.45 -8.80
CA ARG A 113 20.16 -4.17 -8.53
C ARG A 113 21.41 -4.01 -9.38
N ARG A 114 21.55 -2.84 -10.00
CA ARG A 114 22.77 -2.45 -10.70
C ARG A 114 23.41 -1.24 -10.05
N PRO A 115 24.75 -1.24 -9.88
CA PRO A 115 25.44 -0.05 -9.45
C PRO A 115 25.21 1.05 -10.48
N HIS A 116 24.86 2.24 -10.01
CA HIS A 116 24.80 3.40 -10.87
C HIS A 116 26.24 3.75 -11.30
N HIS A 117 26.46 4.04 -12.58
CA HIS A 117 27.80 4.32 -13.14
C HIS A 117 28.54 5.48 -12.44
N VAL A 118 27.85 6.27 -11.63
CA VAL A 118 28.37 7.46 -10.91
C VAL A 118 28.70 7.18 -9.44
N ASP A 119 28.33 6.02 -8.89
CA ASP A 119 28.53 5.66 -7.47
C ASP A 119 29.83 4.89 -7.18
N LEU A 120 30.73 4.76 -8.16
CA LEU A 120 32.10 4.26 -7.93
C LEU A 120 32.99 5.39 -7.39
N ARG A 121 32.85 5.75 -6.11
CA ARG A 121 33.86 6.50 -5.34
C ARG A 121 33.96 6.02 -3.90
#